data_AF-A0A1J5LAI4-F1
#
_entry.id   AF-A0A1J5LAI4-F1
#
_cell.length_a   1.000
_cell.length_b   1.000
_cell.length_c   1.000
_cell.angle_alpha   90.00
_cell.angle_beta   90.00
_cell.angle_gamma   90.00
#
_symmetry.space_group_name_H-M   'P 1'
#
loop_
_entity.id
_entity.type
_entity.pdbx_description
1 polymer ?
#
loop_
_entity_poly.entity_id
_entity_poly.type
_entity_poly.pdbx_seq_one_letter_code
_entity_poly.pdbx_strand_id
1 'polypeptide(L)'
;MTGKTNSKKTFKINLNVRGMTYSEVINTPNIKAKSFIYIIPRPLFKPVKRISKVFLYQENELIGSERRSYNLVNYLIGWMGLPFGPNAAYNAIKSNKTGLDFTEDFKSNITESDFNNGQLIIKTIAKVFDPLSKSDKKELLKAFNKYEKRIMPFSSPPVVGLNLDTEASETWIGLHKNDLENQDALRSIIYKYFYKHTIFKCVDINDETELISKLKAQGEVITRRKN
;
A
#
# COMPACT_ATOMS: atom_id res chain seq x y z
N MET A 1 3.97 -30.07 -9.07
CA MET A 1 4.11 -28.62 -8.89
C MET A 1 4.16 -28.32 -7.40
N THR A 2 5.36 -28.08 -6.88
CA THR A 2 5.61 -27.88 -5.45
C THR A 2 5.09 -26.52 -5.01
N GLY A 3 3.99 -26.52 -4.25
CA GLY A 3 3.49 -25.33 -3.57
C GLY A 3 4.57 -24.82 -2.62
N LYS A 4 5.20 -23.71 -2.98
CA LYS A 4 5.99 -22.93 -2.02
C LYS A 4 4.98 -22.37 -1.02
N THR A 5 4.89 -23.02 0.14
CA THR A 5 4.32 -22.44 1.35
C THR A 5 5.02 -21.10 1.57
N ASN A 6 4.31 -20.00 1.27
CA ASN A 6 4.71 -18.67 1.68
C ASN A 6 4.92 -18.72 3.20
N SER A 7 6.17 -18.73 3.67
CA SER A 7 6.43 -18.57 5.09
C SER A 7 5.78 -17.25 5.48
N LYS A 8 4.77 -17.29 6.36
CA LYS A 8 4.11 -16.08 6.86
C LYS A 8 5.17 -15.20 7.52
N LYS A 9 5.69 -14.21 6.77
CA LYS A 9 6.64 -13.24 7.28
C LYS A 9 5.91 -12.48 8.37
N THR A 10 6.29 -12.73 9.62
CA THR A 10 5.70 -12.09 10.77
C THR A 10 6.55 -10.87 11.10
N PHE A 11 5.95 -9.68 11.14
CA PHE A 11 6.67 -8.45 11.46
C PHE A 11 6.31 -8.01 12.87
N LYS A 12 7.33 -7.74 13.68
CA LYS A 12 7.15 -7.21 15.03
C LYS A 12 7.53 -5.73 15.04
N ILE A 13 6.60 -4.89 15.45
CA ILE A 13 6.79 -3.43 15.54
C ILE A 13 6.41 -2.98 16.94
N ASN A 14 7.19 -2.08 17.54
CA ASN A 14 6.84 -1.50 18.83
C ASN A 14 5.62 -0.57 18.68
N LEU A 15 4.76 -0.56 19.68
CA LEU A 15 3.53 0.23 19.74
C LEU A 15 3.66 1.29 20.84
N ASN A 16 3.20 2.51 20.56
CA ASN A 16 3.00 3.55 21.55
C ASN A 16 1.50 3.81 21.71
N VAL A 17 0.95 3.30 22.81
CA VAL A 17 -0.48 3.36 23.12
C VAL A 17 -0.92 4.69 23.72
N ARG A 18 0.02 5.60 24.06
CA ARG A 18 -0.26 6.95 24.58
C ARG A 18 -1.27 6.99 25.76
N GLY A 19 -1.24 5.97 26.62
CA GLY A 19 -2.15 5.86 27.76
C GLY A 19 -3.58 5.41 27.42
N MET A 20 -3.87 5.08 26.17
CA MET A 20 -5.14 4.47 25.78
C MET A 20 -5.20 3.02 26.25
N THR A 21 -6.40 2.56 26.60
CA THR A 21 -6.70 1.16 26.89
C THR A 21 -7.00 0.38 25.60
N TYR A 22 -6.86 -0.94 25.65
CA TYR A 22 -7.19 -1.80 24.51
C TYR A 22 -8.66 -1.64 24.07
N SER A 23 -9.58 -1.60 25.04
CA SER A 23 -11.02 -1.43 24.80
C SER A 23 -11.36 -0.11 24.11
N GLU A 24 -10.71 1.00 24.50
CA GLU A 24 -10.89 2.28 23.82
C GLU A 24 -10.42 2.23 22.37
N VAL A 25 -9.28 1.57 22.13
CA VAL A 25 -8.67 1.51 20.80
C VAL A 25 -9.45 0.65 19.81
N ILE A 26 -10.00 -0.48 20.26
CA ILE A 26 -10.81 -1.37 19.40
C ILE A 26 -12.20 -0.78 19.12
N ASN A 27 -12.83 -0.17 20.12
CA ASN A 27 -14.21 0.31 20.00
C ASN A 27 -14.31 1.70 19.37
N THR A 28 -13.21 2.45 19.28
CA THR A 28 -13.21 3.78 18.67
C THR A 28 -12.87 3.68 17.17
N PRO A 29 -13.82 3.93 16.24
CA PRO A 29 -13.59 3.78 14.81
C PRO A 29 -12.50 4.72 14.27
N ASN A 30 -12.35 5.88 14.91
CA ASN A 30 -11.50 6.98 14.43
C ASN A 30 -10.05 6.92 14.92
N ILE A 31 -9.62 5.80 15.52
CA ILE A 31 -8.22 5.60 15.86
C ILE A 31 -7.43 5.25 14.59
N LYS A 32 -6.36 6.01 14.36
CA LYS A 32 -5.37 5.79 13.31
C LYS A 32 -4.07 5.30 13.92
N ALA A 33 -3.40 4.40 13.23
CA ALA A 33 -2.09 3.88 13.61
C ALA A 33 -1.06 4.36 12.58
N LYS A 34 -0.06 5.16 13.01
CA LYS A 34 0.93 5.73 12.09
C LYS A 34 2.37 5.53 12.54
N SER A 35 3.27 5.35 11.58
CA SER A 35 4.71 5.33 11.83
C SER A 35 5.47 6.34 10.97
N PHE A 36 6.72 6.62 11.35
CA PHE A 36 7.61 7.56 10.69
C PHE A 36 8.87 6.86 10.23
N ILE A 37 9.35 7.24 9.06
CA ILE A 37 10.61 6.76 8.52
C ILE A 37 11.73 7.55 9.17
N TYR A 38 12.75 6.85 9.64
CA TYR A 38 14.04 7.45 9.95
C TYR A 38 15.16 6.74 9.21
N ILE A 39 16.23 7.47 8.93
CA ILE A 39 17.42 6.93 8.26
C ILE A 39 18.52 6.67 9.28
N ILE A 40 19.26 5.58 9.06
CA ILE A 40 20.52 5.30 9.76
C ILE A 40 21.62 5.54 8.74
N PRO A 41 22.56 6.48 9.01
CA PRO A 41 23.60 6.81 8.06
C PRO A 41 24.58 5.64 7.99
N ARG A 42 25.13 5.41 6.80
CA ARG A 42 26.23 4.46 6.62
C ARG A 42 27.31 5.18 5.82
N PRO A 43 28.50 5.41 6.40
CA PRO A 43 29.60 5.97 5.63
C PRO A 43 29.83 5.14 4.37
N LEU A 44 29.97 5.79 3.22
CA LEU A 44 30.26 5.17 1.92
C LEU A 44 29.17 4.24 1.33
N PHE A 45 28.03 4.06 1.99
CA PHE A 45 26.93 3.22 1.51
C PHE A 45 25.59 3.96 1.52
N LYS A 46 24.59 3.40 0.83
CA LYS A 46 23.22 3.93 0.90
C LYS A 46 22.71 3.83 2.36
N PRO A 47 22.17 4.93 2.93
CA PRO A 47 21.55 4.92 4.24
C PRO A 47 20.44 3.89 4.34
N VAL A 48 20.31 3.29 5.50
CA VAL A 48 19.28 2.29 5.75
C VAL A 48 18.02 2.99 6.26
N LYS A 49 16.88 2.70 5.63
CA LYS A 49 15.58 3.18 6.09
C LYS A 49 15.05 2.25 7.19
N ARG A 50 14.49 2.84 8.22
CA ARG A 50 13.79 2.16 9.32
C ARG A 50 12.47 2.86 9.58
N ILE A 51 11.53 2.12 10.16
CA ILE A 51 10.27 2.67 10.64
C ILE A 51 10.35 2.83 12.15
N SER A 52 9.73 3.90 12.67
CA SER A 52 9.54 4.12 14.10
C SER A 52 8.61 3.08 14.70
N LYS A 53 8.39 3.18 16.01
CA LYS A 53 7.21 2.61 16.64
C LYS A 53 5.93 3.12 15.95
N VAL A 54 4.87 2.31 16.01
CA VAL A 54 3.52 2.71 15.60
C VAL A 54 2.93 3.53 16.73
N PHE A 55 2.42 4.70 16.40
CA PHE A 55 1.77 5.60 17.33
C PHE A 55 0.27 5.63 17.02
N LEU A 56 -0.54 5.54 18.08
CA LEU A 56 -1.99 5.64 17.97
C LEU A 56 -2.44 7.09 18.12
N TYR A 57 -3.37 7.52 17.29
CA TYR A 57 -3.93 8.87 17.30
C TYR A 57 -5.42 8.81 17.06
N GLN A 58 -6.15 9.77 17.60
CA GLN A 58 -7.47 10.07 17.05
C GLN A 58 -7.32 10.82 15.73
N GLU A 59 -8.23 10.61 14.78
CA GLU A 59 -8.17 11.21 13.43
C GLU A 59 -8.03 12.74 13.42
N ASN A 60 -8.53 13.41 14.47
CA ASN A 60 -8.46 14.87 14.64
C ASN A 60 -7.24 15.33 15.44
N GLU A 61 -6.41 14.42 15.95
CA GLU A 61 -5.25 14.75 16.77
C GLU A 61 -4.05 15.13 15.90
N LEU A 62 -3.34 16.18 16.30
CA LEU A 62 -2.14 16.64 15.59
C LEU A 62 -0.95 15.73 15.89
N ILE A 63 -0.51 15.00 14.87
CA ILE A 63 0.69 14.15 14.90
C ILE A 63 2.00 14.97 14.84
N GLY A 64 1.93 16.26 15.18
CA GLY A 64 2.96 17.25 14.89
C GLY A 64 4.29 16.98 15.61
N SER A 65 4.23 16.56 16.86
CA SER A 65 5.40 16.35 17.74
C SER A 65 6.32 15.23 17.24
N GLU A 66 5.77 14.03 17.03
CA GLU A 66 6.51 12.85 16.61
C GLU A 66 7.07 13.05 15.20
N ARG A 67 6.25 13.57 14.29
CA ARG A 67 6.68 13.89 12.94
C ARG A 67 7.87 14.85 12.95
N ARG A 68 7.81 15.93 13.75
CA ARG A 68 8.91 16.89 13.88
C ARG A 68 10.17 16.24 14.43
N SER A 69 10.04 15.41 15.46
CA SER A 69 11.16 14.67 16.05
C SER A 69 11.89 13.81 15.02
N TYR A 70 11.16 12.95 14.29
CA TYR A 70 11.79 12.09 13.27
C TYR A 70 12.31 12.87 12.05
N ASN A 71 11.65 13.96 11.66
CA ASN A 71 12.15 14.81 10.59
C ASN A 71 13.43 15.56 10.99
N LEU A 72 13.54 16.00 12.25
CA LEU A 72 14.76 16.60 12.78
C LEU A 72 15.91 15.59 12.79
N VAL A 73 15.65 14.36 13.25
CA VAL A 73 16.63 13.27 13.21
C VAL A 73 17.09 13.02 11.77
N ASN A 74 16.16 12.91 10.81
CA ASN A 74 16.50 12.71 9.39
C ASN A 74 17.32 13.87 8.83
N TYR A 75 17.00 15.11 9.20
CA TYR A 75 17.73 16.29 8.75
C TYR A 75 19.18 16.26 9.25
N LEU A 76 19.40 16.02 10.55
CA LEU A 76 20.73 15.96 11.16
C LEU A 76 21.56 14.81 10.61
N ILE A 77 20.97 13.61 10.58
CA ILE A 77 21.64 12.39 10.11
C ILE A 77 21.91 12.42 8.61
N GLY A 78 21.04 13.07 7.83
CA GLY A 78 21.18 13.21 6.39
C GLY A 78 22.51 13.85 6.00
N TRP A 79 22.93 14.88 6.73
CA TRP A 79 24.21 15.55 6.51
C TRP A 79 25.42 14.69 6.88
N MET A 80 25.28 13.77 7.84
CA MET A 80 26.36 12.87 8.24
C MET A 80 26.55 11.67 7.28
N GLY A 81 25.58 11.40 6.40
CA GLY A 81 25.57 10.23 5.52
C GLY A 81 26.09 10.46 4.09
N LEU A 82 26.99 11.43 3.87
CA LEU A 82 27.45 11.80 2.53
C LEU A 82 28.09 10.60 1.77
N PRO A 83 27.91 10.53 0.43
CA PRO A 83 27.17 11.49 -0.42
C PRO A 83 25.65 11.21 -0.51
N PHE A 84 25.17 10.05 -0.06
CA PHE A 84 23.79 9.60 -0.30
C PHE A 84 22.77 10.07 0.76
N GLY A 85 23.27 10.53 1.91
CA GLY A 85 22.49 10.97 3.07
C GLY A 85 21.45 12.06 2.79
N PRO A 86 21.81 13.18 2.15
CA PRO A 86 20.87 14.28 1.92
C PRO A 86 19.64 13.87 1.10
N ASN A 87 19.84 13.10 0.02
CA ASN A 87 18.73 12.61 -0.80
C ASN A 87 17.86 11.60 -0.02
N ALA A 88 18.47 10.71 0.78
CA ALA A 88 17.73 9.78 1.62
C ALA A 88 16.89 10.51 2.69
N ALA A 89 17.45 11.55 3.32
CA ALA A 89 16.77 12.38 4.30
C ALA A 89 15.61 13.15 3.70
N TYR A 90 15.79 13.78 2.54
CA TYR A 90 14.72 14.46 1.82
C TYR A 90 13.53 13.54 1.54
N ASN A 91 13.81 12.34 1.02
CA ASN A 91 12.76 11.36 0.75
C ASN A 91 12.04 10.89 2.02
N ALA A 92 12.77 10.65 3.12
CA ALA A 92 12.17 10.28 4.40
C ALA A 92 11.29 11.40 4.97
N ILE A 93 11.75 12.65 4.94
CA ILE A 93 10.99 13.83 5.39
C ILE A 93 9.71 14.00 4.56
N LYS A 94 9.81 13.82 3.23
CA LYS A 94 8.66 13.88 2.33
C LYS A 94 7.63 12.81 2.66
N SER A 95 8.05 11.55 2.85
CA SER A 95 7.16 10.45 3.26
C SER A 95 6.52 10.68 4.63
N ASN A 96 7.23 11.30 5.57
CA ASN A 96 6.73 11.59 6.92
C ASN A 96 5.69 12.71 6.98
N LYS A 97 5.42 13.44 5.87
CA LYS A 97 4.44 14.55 5.87
C LYS A 97 3.07 14.12 6.40
N THR A 98 2.61 12.94 5.99
CA THR A 98 1.34 12.31 6.41
C THR A 98 1.53 11.15 7.39
N GLY A 99 2.77 10.65 7.53
CA GLY A 99 3.08 9.38 8.18
C GLY A 99 2.76 8.18 7.28
N LEU A 100 3.36 7.03 7.58
CA LEU A 100 2.95 5.74 7.02
C LEU A 100 1.72 5.27 7.79
N ASP A 101 0.64 4.97 7.09
CA ASP A 101 -0.62 4.50 7.69
C ASP A 101 -0.58 2.97 7.86
N PHE A 102 -0.70 2.53 9.11
CA PHE A 102 -0.75 1.13 9.53
C PHE A 102 -2.12 0.79 10.15
N THR A 103 -3.14 1.64 10.00
CA THR A 103 -4.42 1.52 10.72
C THR A 103 -5.11 0.19 10.45
N GLU A 104 -5.18 -0.24 9.19
CA GLU A 104 -5.83 -1.50 8.81
C GLU A 104 -5.05 -2.72 9.30
N ASP A 105 -3.72 -2.71 9.13
CA ASP A 105 -2.84 -3.78 9.63
C ASP A 105 -2.88 -3.86 11.16
N PHE A 106 -2.93 -2.72 11.84
CA PHE A 106 -3.09 -2.65 13.29
C PHE A 106 -4.42 -3.28 13.72
N LYS A 107 -5.56 -2.82 13.19
CA LYS A 107 -6.90 -3.29 13.59
C LYS A 107 -7.13 -4.78 13.30
N SER A 108 -6.50 -5.30 12.25
CA SER A 108 -6.65 -6.71 11.86
C SER A 108 -5.74 -7.67 12.64
N ASN A 109 -4.67 -7.19 13.27
CA ASN A 109 -3.67 -8.04 13.92
C ASN A 109 -3.52 -7.82 15.42
N ILE A 110 -3.92 -6.67 15.95
CA ILE A 110 -3.70 -6.35 17.36
C ILE A 110 -4.51 -7.29 18.27
N THR A 111 -3.85 -7.81 19.29
CA THR A 111 -4.48 -8.57 20.38
C THR A 111 -4.30 -7.82 21.69
N GLU A 112 -5.13 -8.10 22.68
CA GLU A 112 -5.01 -7.48 24.01
C GLU A 112 -3.64 -7.76 24.66
N SER A 113 -3.14 -8.99 24.50
CA SER A 113 -1.80 -9.36 25.00
C SER A 113 -0.69 -8.54 24.31
N ASP A 114 -0.73 -8.43 22.98
CA ASP A 114 0.28 -7.67 22.23
C ASP A 114 0.21 -6.17 22.57
N PHE A 115 -1.00 -5.64 22.72
CA PHE A 115 -1.26 -4.25 23.12
C PHE A 115 -0.65 -3.94 24.49
N ASN A 116 -0.93 -4.78 25.49
CA ASN A 116 -0.40 -4.62 26.85
C ASN A 116 1.13 -4.76 26.89
N ASN A 117 1.70 -5.55 25.99
CA ASN A 117 3.15 -5.69 25.81
C ASN A 117 3.77 -4.55 24.97
N GLY A 118 2.99 -3.57 24.52
CA GLY A 118 3.47 -2.45 23.71
C GLY A 118 3.99 -2.89 22.34
N GLN A 119 3.38 -3.92 21.74
CA GLN A 119 3.83 -4.54 20.49
C GLN A 119 2.67 -4.70 19.51
N LEU A 120 2.99 -4.62 18.21
CA LEU A 120 2.13 -4.99 17.11
C LEU A 120 2.82 -6.11 16.33
N ILE A 121 2.19 -7.28 16.29
CA ILE A 121 2.68 -8.44 15.54
C ILE A 121 1.82 -8.58 14.28
N ILE A 122 2.32 -8.11 13.14
CA ILE A 122 1.64 -8.25 11.85
C ILE A 122 1.87 -9.68 11.35
N LYS A 123 0.85 -10.51 11.47
CA LYS A 123 0.79 -11.88 10.97
C LYS A 123 0.16 -11.94 9.58
N THR A 124 -0.74 -11.00 9.30
CA THR A 124 -1.46 -10.88 8.03
C THR A 124 -1.38 -9.43 7.57
N ILE A 125 -0.87 -9.20 6.36
CA ILE A 125 -0.94 -7.88 5.72
C ILE A 125 -2.40 -7.69 5.28
N ALA A 126 -3.08 -6.75 5.92
CA ALA A 126 -4.47 -6.44 5.61
C ALA A 126 -4.54 -5.72 4.27
N LYS A 127 -3.66 -4.74 4.04
CA LYS A 127 -3.65 -3.93 2.83
C LYS A 127 -2.69 -4.49 1.78
N VAL A 128 -3.25 -5.10 0.74
CA VAL A 128 -2.49 -5.70 -0.36
C VAL A 128 -2.58 -4.87 -1.64
N PHE A 129 -3.65 -4.09 -1.78
CA PHE A 129 -3.84 -3.21 -2.94
C PHE A 129 -3.94 -1.74 -2.54
N ASP A 130 -3.27 -0.90 -3.31
CA ASP A 130 -3.47 0.55 -3.30
C ASP A 130 -4.30 1.00 -4.52
N PRO A 131 -5.08 2.09 -4.40
CA PRO A 131 -5.72 2.71 -5.54
C PRO A 131 -4.69 3.25 -6.52
N LEU A 132 -5.03 3.25 -7.80
CA LEU A 132 -4.18 3.83 -8.86
C LEU A 132 -4.01 5.34 -8.67
N SER A 133 -2.89 5.87 -9.17
CA SER A 133 -2.74 7.31 -9.27
C SER A 133 -3.78 7.91 -10.22
N LYS A 134 -4.15 9.18 -10.02
CA LYS A 134 -5.11 9.87 -10.91
C LYS A 134 -4.70 9.85 -12.38
N SER A 135 -3.40 9.88 -12.66
CA SER A 135 -2.85 9.82 -14.01
C SER A 135 -3.02 8.42 -14.60
N ASP A 136 -2.59 7.39 -13.87
CA ASP A 136 -2.67 6.01 -14.34
C ASP A 136 -4.12 5.60 -14.55
N LYS A 137 -5.02 5.97 -13.64
CA LYS A 137 -6.45 5.75 -13.79
C LYS A 137 -7.00 6.34 -15.10
N LYS A 138 -6.57 7.57 -15.45
CA LYS A 138 -7.03 8.25 -16.67
C LYS A 138 -6.55 7.54 -17.93
N GLU A 139 -5.29 7.11 -17.96
CA GLU A 139 -4.74 6.36 -19.10
C GLU A 139 -5.36 4.97 -19.22
N LEU A 140 -5.59 4.29 -18.09
CA LEU A 140 -6.27 3.00 -18.06
C LEU A 140 -7.71 3.10 -18.57
N LEU A 141 -8.44 4.15 -18.17
CA LEU A 141 -9.79 4.43 -18.67
C LEU A 141 -9.80 4.66 -20.19
N LYS A 142 -8.79 5.33 -20.76
CA LYS A 142 -8.66 5.47 -22.23
C LYS A 142 -8.41 4.12 -22.90
N ALA A 143 -7.54 3.28 -22.32
CA ALA A 143 -7.26 1.95 -22.84
C ALA A 143 -8.52 1.07 -22.84
N PHE A 144 -9.28 1.08 -21.74
CA PHE A 144 -10.55 0.36 -21.60
C PHE A 144 -11.59 0.84 -22.60
N ASN A 145 -11.80 2.16 -22.72
CA ASN A 145 -12.72 2.72 -23.71
C ASN A 145 -12.34 2.34 -25.15
N LYS A 146 -11.04 2.24 -25.45
CA LYS A 146 -10.56 1.84 -26.78
C LYS A 146 -10.73 0.34 -27.03
N TYR A 147 -10.54 -0.49 -26.00
CA TYR A 147 -10.84 -1.91 -26.04
C TYR A 147 -12.33 -2.14 -26.33
N GLU A 148 -13.22 -1.52 -25.56
CA GLU A 148 -14.67 -1.67 -25.73
C GLU A 148 -15.17 -1.26 -27.11
N LYS A 149 -14.61 -0.19 -27.68
CA LYS A 149 -14.98 0.29 -29.02
C LYS A 149 -14.50 -0.60 -30.17
N ARG A 150 -13.44 -1.38 -29.95
CA ARG A 150 -12.76 -2.13 -31.03
C ARG A 150 -12.96 -3.63 -30.95
N ILE A 151 -13.17 -4.16 -29.76
CA ILE A 151 -13.18 -5.59 -29.49
C ILE A 151 -14.56 -5.97 -28.96
N MET A 152 -14.84 -5.67 -27.69
CA MET A 152 -16.14 -5.94 -27.07
C MET A 152 -16.32 -5.14 -25.78
N PRO A 153 -17.57 -4.79 -25.40
CA PRO A 153 -17.84 -4.24 -24.09
C PRO A 153 -17.47 -5.23 -22.98
N PHE A 154 -17.06 -4.74 -21.81
CA PHE A 154 -16.83 -5.61 -20.65
C PHE A 154 -18.15 -6.19 -20.14
N SER A 155 -18.13 -7.46 -19.76
CA SER A 155 -19.27 -8.15 -19.16
C SER A 155 -19.66 -7.53 -17.81
N SER A 156 -18.68 -7.01 -17.08
CA SER A 156 -18.86 -6.21 -15.86
C SER A 156 -17.76 -5.16 -15.72
N PRO A 157 -17.97 -4.04 -15.01
CA PRO A 157 -16.93 -3.04 -14.80
C PRO A 157 -15.65 -3.65 -14.20
N PRO A 158 -14.47 -3.46 -14.81
CA PRO A 158 -13.22 -3.97 -14.27
C PRO A 158 -12.89 -3.35 -12.90
N VAL A 159 -12.28 -4.15 -12.02
CA VAL A 159 -11.75 -3.70 -10.72
C VAL A 159 -10.24 -3.66 -10.79
N VAL A 160 -9.60 -2.57 -10.36
CA VAL A 160 -8.16 -2.40 -10.53
C VAL A 160 -7.47 -1.97 -9.25
N GLY A 161 -6.25 -2.48 -9.01
CA GLY A 161 -5.47 -2.14 -7.82
C GLY A 161 -3.99 -2.34 -8.05
N LEU A 162 -3.17 -1.52 -7.39
CA LEU A 162 -1.72 -1.66 -7.37
C LEU A 162 -1.34 -2.65 -6.28
N ASN A 163 -0.80 -3.82 -6.66
CA ASN A 163 -0.37 -4.84 -5.71
C ASN A 163 0.92 -4.40 -5.00
N LEU A 164 0.86 -4.35 -3.67
CA LEU A 164 1.95 -3.94 -2.79
C LEU A 164 2.80 -5.14 -2.31
N ASP A 165 2.32 -6.38 -2.47
CA ASP A 165 2.98 -7.60 -1.97
C ASP A 165 4.00 -8.19 -2.96
N THR A 166 4.47 -7.39 -3.92
CA THR A 166 5.40 -7.82 -4.98
C THR A 166 6.62 -6.92 -5.03
N GLU A 167 7.79 -7.49 -5.35
CA GLU A 167 9.06 -6.73 -5.42
C GLU A 167 9.05 -5.69 -6.55
N ALA A 168 8.28 -5.94 -7.60
CA ALA A 168 7.99 -4.99 -8.67
C ALA A 168 6.50 -4.64 -8.61
N SER A 169 6.16 -3.35 -8.61
CA SER A 169 4.77 -2.90 -8.54
C SER A 169 3.95 -3.43 -9.73
N GLU A 170 3.04 -4.38 -9.45
CA GLU A 170 2.11 -4.94 -10.43
C GLU A 170 0.74 -4.29 -10.32
N THR A 171 0.18 -3.83 -11.43
CA THR A 171 -1.23 -3.43 -11.47
C THR A 171 -2.09 -4.64 -11.79
N TRP A 172 -2.97 -5.01 -10.88
CA TRP A 172 -3.94 -6.10 -11.06
C TRP A 172 -5.24 -5.55 -11.63
N ILE A 173 -5.81 -6.28 -12.59
CA ILE A 173 -7.07 -5.97 -13.27
C ILE A 173 -7.98 -7.19 -13.12
N GLY A 174 -8.96 -7.07 -12.25
CA GLY A 174 -10.03 -8.04 -12.08
C GLY A 174 -11.05 -7.90 -13.19
N LEU A 175 -11.24 -8.98 -13.95
CA LEU A 175 -12.14 -9.08 -15.10
C LEU A 175 -13.12 -10.24 -14.90
N HIS A 176 -14.28 -10.17 -15.55
CA HIS A 176 -15.14 -11.35 -15.63
C HIS A 176 -14.48 -12.43 -16.49
N LYS A 177 -14.79 -13.71 -16.20
CA LYS A 177 -14.24 -14.86 -16.93
C LYS A 177 -14.33 -14.75 -18.46
N ASN A 178 -15.46 -14.27 -18.98
CA ASN A 178 -15.66 -14.07 -20.42
C ASN A 178 -14.73 -12.99 -21.01
N ASP A 179 -14.36 -11.98 -20.23
CA ASP A 179 -13.50 -10.90 -20.68
C ASP A 179 -12.01 -11.31 -20.60
N LEU A 180 -11.66 -12.27 -19.72
CA LEU A 180 -10.32 -12.82 -19.58
C LEU A 180 -9.82 -13.54 -20.84
N GLU A 181 -10.72 -14.13 -21.62
CA GLU A 181 -10.35 -14.79 -22.89
C GLU A 181 -9.67 -13.80 -23.86
N ASN A 182 -9.96 -12.51 -23.72
CA ASN A 182 -9.42 -11.43 -24.53
C ASN A 182 -8.34 -10.60 -23.81
N GLN A 183 -7.79 -11.12 -22.70
CA GLN A 183 -6.83 -10.39 -21.86
C GLN A 183 -5.59 -9.92 -22.63
N ASP A 184 -5.11 -10.69 -23.61
CA ASP A 184 -3.91 -10.32 -24.38
C ASP A 184 -4.17 -9.14 -25.31
N ALA A 185 -5.36 -9.08 -25.91
CA ALA A 185 -5.77 -7.95 -26.72
C ALA A 185 -5.96 -6.69 -25.86
N LEU A 186 -6.52 -6.84 -24.66
CA LEU A 186 -6.60 -5.78 -23.66
C LEU A 186 -5.20 -5.28 -23.25
N ARG A 187 -4.29 -6.18 -22.86
CA ARG A 187 -2.91 -5.84 -22.48
C ARG A 187 -2.18 -5.12 -23.62
N SER A 188 -2.32 -5.60 -24.86
CA SER A 188 -1.77 -4.94 -26.05
C SER A 188 -2.24 -3.49 -26.21
N ILE A 189 -3.50 -3.21 -25.88
CA ILE A 189 -4.04 -1.84 -25.90
C ILE A 189 -3.50 -1.02 -24.72
N ILE A 190 -3.46 -1.59 -23.51
CA ILE A 190 -2.92 -0.93 -22.31
C ILE A 190 -1.47 -0.50 -22.55
N TYR A 191 -0.63 -1.39 -23.09
CA TYR A 191 0.79 -1.10 -23.35
C TYR A 191 1.05 -0.01 -24.41
N LYS A 192 0.01 0.50 -25.09
CA LYS A 192 0.13 1.70 -25.93
C LYS A 192 0.09 3.01 -25.13
N TYR A 193 -0.40 2.95 -23.89
CA TYR A 193 -0.57 4.10 -22.99
C TYR A 193 0.40 4.09 -21.80
N PHE A 194 0.99 2.93 -21.49
CA PHE A 194 1.89 2.76 -20.36
C PHE A 194 3.30 2.36 -20.81
N TYR A 195 4.29 2.66 -19.97
CA TYR A 195 5.66 2.24 -20.22
C TYR A 195 5.80 0.71 -20.17
N LYS A 196 6.74 0.17 -20.96
CA LYS A 196 6.97 -1.29 -21.07
C LYS A 196 7.32 -1.99 -19.75
N HIS A 197 7.85 -1.25 -18.77
CA HIS A 197 8.22 -1.80 -17.47
C HIS A 197 7.05 -1.88 -16.48
N THR A 198 5.88 -1.35 -16.81
CA THR A 198 4.68 -1.48 -15.97
C THR A 198 4.07 -2.87 -16.17
N ILE A 199 3.98 -3.64 -15.10
CA ILE A 199 3.44 -5.01 -15.17
C ILE A 199 1.93 -4.97 -14.90
N PHE A 200 1.14 -5.47 -15.84
CA PHE A 200 -0.31 -5.61 -15.68
C PHE A 200 -0.68 -7.08 -15.58
N LYS A 201 -1.44 -7.47 -14.56
CA LYS A 201 -1.93 -8.84 -14.39
C LYS A 201 -3.45 -8.87 -14.47
N CYS A 202 -4.00 -9.61 -15.43
CA CYS A 202 -5.44 -9.84 -15.50
C CYS A 202 -5.79 -11.09 -14.68
N VAL A 203 -6.86 -11.01 -13.90
CA VAL A 203 -7.31 -12.09 -13.00
C VAL A 203 -8.82 -12.23 -13.05
N ASP A 204 -9.34 -13.41 -12.74
CA ASP A 204 -10.80 -13.62 -12.69
C ASP A 204 -11.33 -12.98 -11.42
N ILE A 205 -12.24 -12.03 -11.57
CA ILE A 205 -12.87 -11.37 -10.43
C ILE A 205 -13.77 -12.34 -9.68
N ASN A 206 -14.21 -13.45 -10.27
CA ASN A 206 -15.09 -14.41 -9.60
C ASN A 206 -14.33 -15.49 -8.81
N ASP A 207 -13.00 -15.52 -8.88
CA ASP A 207 -12.20 -16.47 -8.09
C ASP A 207 -12.37 -16.26 -6.58
N GLU A 208 -12.41 -17.36 -5.82
CA GLU A 208 -12.61 -17.38 -4.36
C GLU A 208 -11.32 -17.23 -3.55
N THR A 209 -10.25 -16.71 -4.16
CA THR A 209 -8.96 -16.57 -3.47
C THR A 209 -8.94 -15.31 -2.58
N GLU A 210 -8.19 -15.37 -1.46
CA GLU A 210 -8.06 -14.24 -0.53
C GLU A 210 -7.60 -12.94 -1.22
N LEU A 211 -6.69 -13.05 -2.20
CA LEU A 211 -6.20 -11.90 -2.96
C LEU A 211 -7.28 -11.25 -3.81
N ILE A 212 -8.20 -12.03 -4.39
CA ILE A 212 -9.29 -11.49 -5.20
C ILE A 212 -10.35 -10.84 -4.32
N SER A 213 -10.65 -11.43 -3.15
CA SER A 213 -11.48 -10.78 -2.13
C SER A 213 -10.89 -9.42 -1.70
N LYS A 214 -9.57 -9.36 -1.49
CA LYS A 214 -8.87 -8.09 -1.17
C LYS A 214 -8.89 -7.10 -2.35
N LEU A 215 -8.69 -7.55 -3.58
CA LEU A 215 -8.78 -6.69 -4.76
C LEU A 215 -10.18 -6.08 -4.91
N LYS A 216 -11.25 -6.85 -4.67
CA LYS A 216 -12.63 -6.34 -4.67
C LYS A 216 -12.86 -5.27 -3.61
N ALA A 217 -12.32 -5.48 -2.41
CA ALA A 217 -12.52 -4.59 -1.27
C ALA A 217 -11.67 -3.31 -1.33
N GLN A 218 -10.44 -3.41 -1.82
CA GLN A 218 -9.43 -2.35 -1.77
C GLN A 218 -9.15 -1.69 -3.12
N GLY A 219 -9.45 -2.40 -4.21
CA GLY A 219 -9.31 -1.90 -5.57
C GLY A 219 -10.39 -0.90 -5.93
N GLU A 220 -10.20 -0.27 -7.08
CA GLU A 220 -11.12 0.73 -7.61
C GLU A 220 -11.90 0.17 -8.79
N VAL A 221 -13.23 0.30 -8.75
CA VAL A 221 -14.08 -0.05 -9.89
C VAL A 221 -13.95 1.04 -10.96
N ILE A 222 -13.55 0.64 -12.17
CA ILE A 222 -13.43 1.56 -13.30
C ILE A 222 -14.75 1.57 -14.08
N THR A 223 -15.63 2.50 -13.73
CA THR A 223 -16.88 2.76 -14.46
C THR A 223 -16.74 3.93 -15.42
N ARG A 224 -17.52 3.92 -16.51
CA ARG A 224 -17.68 5.11 -17.37
C ARG A 224 -18.24 6.26 -16.54
N ARG A 225 -17.71 7.47 -16.72
CA ARG A 225 -18.53 8.65 -16.44
C ARG A 225 -19.66 8.67 -17.45
N LYS A 226 -20.91 8.59 -16.99
CA LYS A 226 -22.04 9.09 -17.76
C LYS A 226 -21.77 10.58 -17.97
N ASN A 227 -21.50 10.97 -19.20
CA ASN A 227 -21.73 12.35 -19.62
C ASN A 227 -23.24 12.57 -19.73
#